data_AF-A0AAE1GIT3-F1
#
_entry.id   AF-A0AAE1GIT3-F1
#
_cell.length_a   1.000
_cell.length_b   1.000
_cell.length_c   1.000
_cell.angle_alpha   90.00
_cell.angle_beta   90.00
_cell.angle_gamma   90.00
#
_symmetry.space_group_name_H-M   'P 1'
#
loop_
_entity.id
_entity.type
_entity.pdbx_description
1 polymer ?
#
loop_
_entity_poly.entity_id
_entity_poly.type
_entity_poly.pdbx_seq_one_letter_code
_entity_poly.pdbx_strand_id
1 'polypeptide(L)'
;MEKCSLSAEAVVEEVLQYWEKAWIPIKAQDHVKTKVLGLYKTWNAIKKNQKRITGTQKRKEEKFKEEMKDLFDIAHKDALSLMKNEEDKHFLFGQ
;
A
#
# COMPACT_ATOMS: atom_id res chain seq x y z
N MET A 1 9.11 -14.33 13.96
CA MET A 1 7.98 -13.55 13.40
C MET A 1 8.03 -12.07 13.81
N GLU A 2 8.74 -11.72 14.89
CA GLU A 2 8.76 -10.39 15.52
C GLU A 2 9.53 -9.30 14.76
N LYS A 3 10.56 -9.63 13.97
CA LYS A 3 11.30 -8.62 13.18
C LYS A 3 10.52 -8.06 11.97
N CYS A 4 9.53 -8.79 11.46
CA CYS A 4 8.76 -8.35 10.30
C CYS A 4 7.60 -7.41 10.67
N SER A 5 7.10 -7.46 11.90
CA SER A 5 6.06 -6.53 12.36
C SER A 5 6.63 -5.13 12.51
N LEU A 6 7.81 -4.98 13.12
CA LEU A 6 8.46 -3.68 13.32
C LEU A 6 8.75 -2.94 12.01
N SER A 7 9.27 -3.65 11.00
CA SER A 7 9.53 -3.03 9.69
C SER A 7 8.25 -2.67 8.95
N ALA A 8 7.18 -3.45 9.08
CA ALA A 8 5.89 -3.13 8.47
C ALA A 8 5.21 -1.95 9.19
N GLU A 9 5.36 -1.87 10.52
CA GLU A 9 4.87 -0.74 11.33
C GLU A 9 5.57 0.56 10.94
N ALA A 10 6.90 0.54 10.80
CA ALA A 10 7.65 1.72 10.34
C ALA A 10 7.19 2.20 8.96
N VAL A 11 6.98 1.29 8.01
CA VAL A 11 6.45 1.65 6.68
C VAL A 11 5.05 2.25 6.78
N VAL A 12 4.18 1.68 7.63
CA VAL A 12 2.84 2.23 7.85
C VAL A 12 2.94 3.64 8.43
N GLU A 13 3.75 3.86 9.46
CA GLU A 13 3.93 5.19 10.07
C GLU A 13 4.45 6.22 9.06
N GLU A 14 5.48 5.88 8.28
CA GLU A 14 6.02 6.77 7.25
C GLU A 14 4.96 7.12 6.20
N VAL A 15 4.21 6.13 5.69
CA VAL A 15 3.14 6.35 4.73
C VAL A 15 2.06 7.25 5.32
N LEU A 16 1.65 7.00 6.56
CA LEU A 16 0.64 7.81 7.22
C LEU A 16 1.06 9.27 7.36
N GLN A 17 2.35 9.54 7.66
CA GLN A 17 2.87 10.91 7.73
C GLN A 17 2.79 11.65 6.39
N TYR A 18 3.04 10.96 5.26
CA TYR A 18 2.88 11.58 3.94
C TYR A 18 1.42 11.89 3.62
N TRP A 19 0.51 10.99 3.96
CA TRP A 19 -0.92 11.18 3.75
C TRP A 19 -1.52 12.27 4.65
N GLU A 20 -1.04 12.38 5.89
CA GLU A 20 -1.40 13.47 6.80
C GLU A 20 -0.96 14.83 6.24
N LYS A 21 0.26 14.93 5.71
CA LYS A 21 0.75 16.15 5.04
C LYS A 21 -0.05 16.52 3.80
N ALA A 22 -0.63 15.54 3.11
CA ALA A 22 -1.48 15.76 1.95
C ALA A 22 -2.95 16.08 2.32
N TRP A 23 -3.31 16.01 3.61
CA TRP A 23 -4.67 16.23 4.11
C TRP A 23 -5.72 15.32 3.45
N ILE A 24 -5.29 14.17 2.91
CA ILE A 24 -6.19 13.21 2.26
C ILE A 24 -6.67 12.20 3.30
N PRO A 25 -7.99 12.07 3.52
CA PRO A 25 -8.53 11.08 4.44
C PRO A 25 -8.16 9.67 4.03
N ILE A 26 -7.68 8.89 4.99
CA ILE A 26 -7.27 7.49 4.81
C ILE A 26 -8.36 6.52 5.29
N LYS A 27 -8.28 5.27 4.84
CA LYS A 27 -8.96 4.14 5.49
C LYS A 27 -8.42 3.95 6.92
N ALA A 28 -9.15 3.22 7.76
CA ALA A 28 -8.69 2.89 9.11
C ALA A 28 -7.26 2.32 9.07
N GLN A 29 -6.39 2.79 9.97
CA GLN A 29 -4.97 2.44 10.00
C GLN A 29 -4.73 0.92 10.05
N ASP A 30 -5.61 0.18 10.74
CA ASP A 30 -5.56 -1.29 10.79
C ASP A 30 -5.71 -1.96 9.42
N HIS A 31 -6.52 -1.38 8.52
CA HIS A 31 -6.64 -1.87 7.15
C HIS A 31 -5.37 -1.62 6.35
N VAL A 32 -4.74 -0.45 6.53
CA VAL A 32 -3.45 -0.11 5.91
C VAL A 32 -2.36 -1.09 6.38
N LYS A 33 -2.26 -1.31 7.69
CA LYS A 33 -1.33 -2.27 8.29
C LYS A 33 -1.56 -3.69 7.77
N THR A 34 -2.81 -4.12 7.69
CA THR A 34 -3.17 -5.45 7.16
C THR A 34 -2.76 -5.60 5.69
N LYS A 35 -2.94 -4.56 4.87
CA LYS A 35 -2.53 -4.54 3.45
C LYS A 35 -1.02 -4.68 3.30
N VAL A 36 -0.24 -3.86 4.03
CA VAL A 36 1.24 -3.91 4.00
C VAL A 36 1.77 -5.27 4.47
N LEU A 37 1.23 -5.81 5.57
CA LEU A 37 1.61 -7.14 6.07
C LEU A 37 1.23 -8.26 5.09
N GLY A 38 0.10 -8.13 4.40
CA GLY A 38 -0.33 -9.05 3.36
C GLY A 38 0.66 -9.09 2.19
N LEU A 39 1.04 -7.91 1.67
CA LEU A 39 2.02 -7.78 0.59
C LEU A 39 3.39 -8.34 0.99
N TYR A 40 3.84 -8.07 2.22
CA TYR A 40 5.08 -8.65 2.74
C TYR A 40 5.05 -10.19 2.76
N LYS A 41 3.94 -10.78 3.21
CA LYS A 41 3.76 -12.25 3.22
C LYS A 41 3.78 -12.81 1.80
N THR A 42 3.10 -12.17 0.85
CA THR A 42 3.08 -12.56 -0.57
C THR A 42 4.49 -12.48 -1.17
N TRP A 43 5.19 -11.36 -0.95
CA TRP A 43 6.58 -11.19 -1.38
C TRP A 43 7.49 -12.31 -0.85
N ASN A 44 7.40 -12.63 0.44
CA ASN A 44 8.23 -13.65 1.05
C ASN A 44 7.93 -15.05 0.48
N ALA A 45 6.68 -15.34 0.14
CA ALA A 45 6.29 -16.59 -0.52
C ALA A 45 6.82 -16.69 -1.97
N ILE A 46 6.79 -15.58 -2.71
CA ILE A 46 7.33 -15.49 -4.08
C ILE A 46 8.86 -15.62 -4.07
N LYS A 47 9.52 -14.90 -3.15
CA LYS A 47 10.98 -14.88 -2.98
C LYS A 47 11.57 -16.28 -2.80
N LYS A 48 10.89 -17.18 -2.06
CA LYS A 48 11.32 -18.58 -1.87
C LYS A 48 11.52 -19.33 -3.20
N ASN A 49 10.78 -18.96 -4.24
CA ASN A 49 10.80 -19.61 -5.54
C ASN A 49 11.42 -18.75 -6.65
N GLN A 50 12.09 -17.63 -6.31
CA GLN A 50 12.63 -16.67 -7.28
C GLN A 50 13.61 -17.26 -8.30
N LYS A 51 14.23 -18.41 -8.00
CA LYS A 51 15.14 -19.11 -8.92
C LYS A 51 14.41 -20.00 -9.95
N ARG A 52 13.10 -20.24 -9.79
CA ARG A 52 12.32 -21.13 -10.66
C ARG A 52 11.77 -20.35 -11.85
N ILE A 53 12.21 -20.71 -13.05
CA ILE A 53 11.76 -20.08 -14.30
C ILE A 53 10.55 -20.84 -14.85
N THR A 54 9.48 -20.97 -14.06
CA THR A 54 8.23 -21.59 -14.52
C THR A 54 7.21 -20.52 -14.86
N GLY A 55 6.30 -20.81 -15.82
CA GLY A 55 5.23 -19.87 -16.18
C GLY A 55 4.37 -19.47 -14.98
N THR A 56 4.09 -20.41 -14.07
CA THR A 56 3.36 -20.14 -12.83
C THR A 56 4.08 -19.16 -11.90
N GLN A 57 5.41 -19.26 -11.78
CA GLN A 57 6.19 -18.34 -10.95
C GLN A 57 6.21 -16.94 -11.56
N LYS A 58 6.44 -16.83 -12.88
CA LYS A 58 6.39 -15.55 -13.61
C LYS A 58 5.04 -14.85 -13.42
N ARG A 59 3.93 -15.58 -13.57
CA ARG A 59 2.58 -15.02 -13.38
C ARG A 59 2.35 -14.51 -11.95
N LYS A 60 2.91 -15.19 -10.93
CA LYS A 60 2.83 -14.74 -9.54
C LYS A 60 3.64 -13.46 -9.30
N GLU A 61 4.81 -13.36 -9.91
CA GLU A 61 5.66 -12.16 -9.84
C GLU A 61 5.01 -10.97 -10.55
N GLU A 62 4.41 -11.18 -11.73
CA GLU A 62 3.67 -10.16 -12.46
C GLU A 62 2.47 -9.65 -11.65
N LYS A 63 1.64 -10.57 -11.13
CA LYS A 63 0.52 -10.20 -10.26
C LYS A 63 0.97 -9.41 -9.03
N PHE A 64 2.08 -9.80 -8.41
CA PHE A 64 2.62 -9.08 -7.27
C PHE A 64 3.12 -7.68 -7.64
N LYS A 65 3.72 -7.50 -8.83
CA LYS A 65 4.09 -6.16 -9.33
C LYS A 65 2.87 -5.27 -9.54
N GLU A 66 1.76 -5.83 -10.02
CA GLU A 66 0.49 -5.11 -10.15
C GLU A 66 -0.05 -4.71 -8.77
N GLU A 67 -0.15 -5.65 -7.83
CA GLU A 67 -0.60 -5.38 -6.45
C GLU A 67 0.29 -4.35 -5.72
N MET A 68 1.58 -4.29 -6.06
CA MET A 68 2.52 -3.30 -5.52
C MET A 68 2.28 -1.88 -6.02
N LYS A 69 1.71 -1.69 -7.22
CA LYS A 69 1.37 -0.34 -7.72
C LYS A 69 0.31 0.33 -6.84
N ASP A 70 -0.59 -0.49 -6.29
CA ASP A 70 -1.68 -0.04 -5.43
C ASP A 70 -1.26 0.00 -3.95
N LEU A 71 0.01 -0.23 -3.60
CA LEU A 71 0.48 -0.29 -2.21
C LEU A 71 0.05 0.94 -1.41
N PHE A 72 0.23 2.12 -1.99
CA PHE A 72 -0.07 3.40 -1.36
C PHE A 72 -1.49 3.90 -1.63
N ASP A 73 -2.32 3.15 -2.39
CA ASP A 73 -3.75 3.46 -2.49
C ASP A 73 -4.46 3.07 -1.20
N ILE A 74 -4.43 4.01 -0.25
CA ILE A 74 -5.00 3.87 1.10
C ILE A 74 -6.04 4.95 1.40
N ALA A 75 -6.41 5.75 0.39
CA ALA A 75 -7.46 6.76 0.49
C ALA A 75 -8.75 6.14 1.00
N HIS A 76 -9.46 6.88 1.85
CA HIS A 76 -10.85 6.58 2.16
C HIS A 76 -11.67 6.58 0.87
N LYS A 77 -12.68 5.71 0.78
CA LYS A 77 -13.55 5.64 -0.41
C LYS A 77 -14.23 6.98 -0.73
N ASP A 78 -14.55 7.72 0.34
CA ASP A 78 -15.17 9.05 0.30
C ASP A 78 -14.14 10.16 0.57
N ALA A 79 -12.84 9.93 0.32
CA ALA A 79 -11.77 10.88 0.65
C ALA A 79 -12.04 12.27 0.09
N LEU A 80 -12.44 12.37 -1.18
CA LEU A 80 -12.75 13.64 -1.85
C LEU A 80 -13.92 14.40 -1.20
N SER A 81 -14.89 13.69 -0.62
CA SER A 81 -16.04 14.29 0.07
C SER A 81 -15.67 14.72 1.50
N LEU A 82 -14.69 14.07 2.11
CA LEU A 82 -14.22 14.33 3.47
C LEU A 82 -13.10 15.38 3.53
N MET A 83 -12.40 15.61 2.41
CA MET A 83 -11.41 16.69 2.28
C MET A 83 -12.10 18.04 2.46
N LYS A 84 -11.57 18.84 3.39
CA LYS A 84 -12.07 20.19 3.69
C LYS A 84 -11.36 21.27 2.87
N ASN A 85 -10.15 21.00 2.40
CA ASN A 85 -9.39 21.92 1.58
C ASN A 85 -9.79 21.74 0.10
N GLU A 86 -10.48 22.74 -0.46
CA GLU A 86 -10.91 22.70 -1.86
C GLU A 86 -9.74 22.87 -2.84
N GLU A 87 -8.65 23.56 -2.46
CA GLU A 87 -7.46 23.70 -3.31
C GLU A 87 -6.77 22.35 -3.56
N ASP A 88 -6.50 21.60 -2.49
CA ASP A 88 -5.92 20.25 -2.57
C ASP A 88 -6.82 19.30 -3.36
N LYS A 89 -8.14 19.42 -3.18
CA LYS A 89 -9.13 18.62 -3.90
C LYS A 89 -9.15 18.95 -5.39
N HIS A 90 -9.06 20.23 -5.78
CA HIS A 90 -8.94 20.63 -7.18
C HIS A 90 -7.64 20.16 -7.82
N PHE A 91 -6.52 20.18 -7.09
CA PHE A 91 -5.25 19.61 -7.55
C PHE A 91 -5.40 18.12 -7.91
N LEU A 92 -6.09 17.34 -7.07
CA LEU A 92 -6.34 15.92 -7.34
C LEU A 92 -7.23 15.66 -8.57
N PHE A 93 -8.17 16.55 -8.87
CA PHE A 93 -9.00 16.43 -10.08
C PHE A 93 -8.26 16.76 -11.38
N GLY A 94 -7.10 17.43 -11.30
CA GLY A 94 -6.31 17.86 -12.45
C GLY A 94 -5.20 16.91 -12.88
N GLN A 95 -5.09 15.72 -12.26
CA GLN A 95 -4.09 14.70 -12.61
C GLN A 95 -4.47 13.83 -13.82
#